data_AF-A0A822HHT2-F1
#
_entry.id   AF-A0A822HHT2-F1
#
_cell.length_a   1.000
_cell.length_b   1.000
_cell.length_c   1.000
_cell.angle_alpha   90.00
_cell.angle_beta   90.00
_cell.angle_gamma   90.00
#
_symmetry.space_group_name_H-M   'P 1'
#
loop_
_entity.id
_entity.type
_entity.pdbx_description
1 polymer ?
#
loop_
_entity_poly.entity_id
_entity_poly.type
_entity_poly.pdbx_seq_one_letter_code
_entity_poly.pdbx_strand_id
1 'polypeptide(L)'
;PIACRALRSEGGRLHVHGVVNTKQETHDQWSENVRQRIETIMRNIHHEENNYKSEIEHIERVKPYGPHLDHLVVDLLLTKISSSS
;
A
#
# COMPACT_ATOMS: atom_id res chain seq x y z
N PRO A 1 -10.74 -0.25 5.62
CA PRO A 1 -9.96 -0.80 6.76
C PRO A 1 -9.73 0.27 7.84
N ILE A 2 -9.48 -0.13 9.08
CA ILE A 2 -9.25 0.81 10.20
C ILE A 2 -8.02 1.69 9.94
N ALA A 3 -6.90 1.10 9.48
CA ALA A 3 -5.67 1.84 9.20
C ALA A 3 -5.88 3.00 8.21
N CYS A 4 -6.57 2.74 7.09
CA CYS A 4 -6.90 3.77 6.09
C CYS A 4 -7.82 4.88 6.65
N ARG A 5 -8.80 4.53 7.50
CA ARG A 5 -9.68 5.52 8.14
C ARG A 5 -8.99 6.33 9.24
N ALA A 6 -7.87 5.83 9.77
CA ALA A 6 -7.09 6.50 10.79
C ALA A 6 -6.08 7.51 10.22
N LEU A 7 -5.87 7.50 8.90
CA LEU A 7 -5.06 8.52 8.23
C LEU A 7 -5.71 9.90 8.35
N ARG A 8 -4.87 10.94 8.31
CA ARG A 8 -5.34 12.32 8.25
C ARG A 8 -5.95 12.58 6.88
N SER A 9 -6.75 13.64 6.77
CA SER A 9 -7.42 14.03 5.52
C SER A 9 -6.47 14.30 4.36
N GLU A 10 -5.21 14.66 4.63
CA GLU A 10 -4.18 14.90 3.62
C GLU A 10 -3.41 13.63 3.21
N GLY A 11 -3.67 12.50 3.87
CA GLY A 11 -2.96 11.24 3.70
C GLY A 11 -1.98 10.95 4.83
N GLY A 12 -0.89 10.26 4.52
CA GLY A 12 0.12 9.82 5.49
C GLY A 12 0.85 8.56 5.04
N ARG A 13 1.65 7.98 5.94
CA ARG A 13 2.42 6.76 5.67
C ARG A 13 1.71 5.51 6.18
N LEU A 14 1.75 4.44 5.40
CA LEU A 14 1.32 3.10 5.82
C LEU A 14 2.49 2.13 5.69
N HIS A 15 2.74 1.39 6.77
CA HIS A 15 3.67 0.27 6.81
C HIS A 15 2.87 -1.02 6.75
N VAL A 16 2.94 -1.74 5.63
CA VAL A 16 2.07 -2.89 5.36
C VAL A 16 2.89 -4.18 5.32
N HIS A 17 2.56 -5.12 6.21
CA HIS A 17 3.14 -6.46 6.20
C HIS A 17 2.31 -7.43 5.36
N GLY A 18 2.98 -8.36 4.69
CA GLY A 18 2.32 -9.52 4.08
C GLY A 18 3.25 -10.69 3.86
N VAL A 19 2.65 -11.86 3.66
CA VAL A 19 3.37 -13.07 3.26
C VAL A 19 3.19 -13.25 1.76
N VAL A 20 4.30 -13.37 1.04
CA VAL A 20 4.33 -13.49 -0.42
C VAL A 20 4.83 -14.87 -0.82
N ASN A 21 4.05 -15.54 -1.66
CA ASN A 21 4.48 -16.77 -2.31
C ASN A 21 5.29 -16.43 -3.57
N THR A 22 6.62 -16.53 -3.47
CA THR A 22 7.56 -16.14 -4.53
C THR A 22 7.53 -17.03 -5.77
N LYS A 23 6.77 -18.14 -5.74
CA LYS A 23 6.44 -18.91 -6.95
C LYS A 23 5.28 -18.34 -7.76
N GLN A 24 4.40 -17.57 -7.11
CA GLN A 24 3.18 -17.05 -7.71
C GLN A 24 3.31 -15.58 -8.09
N GLU A 25 4.08 -14.82 -7.31
CA GLU A 25 4.17 -13.37 -7.44
C GLU A 25 5.54 -12.88 -6.97
N THR A 26 6.13 -11.91 -7.67
CA THR A 26 7.37 -11.25 -7.23
C THR A 26 7.10 -10.25 -6.11
N HIS A 27 8.15 -9.83 -5.39
CA HIS A 27 8.03 -8.81 -4.35
C HIS A 27 7.49 -7.49 -4.90
N ASP A 28 7.93 -7.09 -6.10
CA ASP A 28 7.46 -5.86 -6.76
C ASP A 28 6.00 -5.95 -7.19
N GLN A 29 5.58 -7.10 -7.75
CA GLN A 29 4.19 -7.32 -8.16
C GLN A 29 3.25 -7.27 -6.96
N TRP A 30 3.63 -7.93 -5.86
CA TRP A 30 2.86 -7.90 -4.62
C TRP A 30 2.76 -6.49 -4.06
N SER A 31 3.88 -5.75 -4.02
CA SER A 31 3.93 -4.39 -3.49
C SER A 31 3.08 -3.42 -4.32
N GLU A 32 3.12 -3.53 -5.65
CA GLU A 32 2.30 -2.73 -6.55
C GLU A 32 0.80 -3.07 -6.41
N ASN A 33 0.47 -4.36 -6.26
CA ASN A 33 -0.91 -4.79 -5.99
C ASN A 33 -1.42 -4.26 -4.65
N VAL A 34 -0.59 -4.25 -3.61
CA VAL A 34 -0.93 -3.63 -2.31
C VAL A 34 -1.15 -2.12 -2.49
N ARG A 35 -0.24 -1.41 -3.16
CA ARG A 35 -0.35 0.01 -3.46
C ARG A 35 -1.69 0.35 -4.14
N GLN A 36 -2.02 -0.33 -5.23
CA GLN A 36 -3.27 -0.13 -5.98
C GLN A 36 -4.52 -0.41 -5.13
N ARG A 37 -4.50 -1.48 -4.32
CA ARG A 37 -5.63 -1.84 -3.44
C ARG A 37 -5.82 -0.80 -2.34
N ILE A 38 -4.74 -0.31 -1.74
CA ILE A 38 -4.78 0.76 -0.73
C ILE A 38 -5.33 2.05 -1.33
N GLU A 39 -4.89 2.43 -2.54
CA GLU A 39 -5.41 3.60 -3.24
C GLU A 39 -6.92 3.49 -3.51
N THR A 40 -7.36 2.33 -4.00
CA THR A 40 -8.79 2.04 -4.20
C THR A 40 -9.58 2.14 -2.89
N ILE A 41 -9.05 1.58 -1.81
CA ILE A 41 -9.67 1.64 -0.48
C ILE A 41 -9.82 3.09 0.01
N MET A 42 -8.79 3.92 -0.19
CA MET A 42 -8.81 5.32 0.24
C MET A 42 -9.86 6.12 -0.53
N ARG A 43 -9.92 5.96 -1.85
CA ARG A 43 -10.95 6.57 -2.70
C ARG A 43 -12.36 6.18 -2.25
N ASN A 44 -12.56 4.90 -1.91
CA ASN A 44 -13.86 4.40 -1.44
C ASN A 44 -14.25 4.94 -0.05
N ILE A 45 -13.29 5.12 0.86
CA ILE A 45 -13.56 5.64 2.22
C ILE A 45 -13.98 7.12 2.18
N HIS A 46 -13.32 7.91 1.34
CA HIS A 46 -13.53 9.36 1.31
C HIS A 46 -14.62 9.80 0.32
N HIS A 47 -15.15 8.89 -0.50
CA HIS A 47 -16.14 9.20 -1.56
C HIS A 47 -15.68 10.32 -2.52
N GLU A 48 -14.37 10.52 -2.62
CA GLU A 48 -13.72 11.48 -3.49
C GLU A 48 -12.95 10.70 -4.56
N GLU A 49 -13.59 10.47 -5.72
CA GLU A 49 -12.91 9.85 -6.86
C GLU A 49 -11.77 10.76 -7.32
N ASN A 50 -10.53 10.24 -7.28
CA ASN A 50 -9.28 10.86 -7.74
C ASN A 50 -8.53 11.83 -6.80
N ASN A 51 -8.90 11.92 -5.52
CA ASN A 51 -8.18 12.82 -4.61
C ASN A 51 -7.01 12.19 -3.86
N TYR A 52 -6.67 10.91 -4.08
CA TYR A 52 -5.52 10.29 -3.41
C TYR A 52 -4.66 9.50 -4.39
N LYS A 53 -3.34 9.70 -4.27
CA LYS A 53 -2.30 8.90 -4.92
C LYS A 53 -1.49 8.19 -3.84
N SER A 54 -1.01 7.01 -4.15
CA SER A 54 -0.08 6.27 -3.32
C SER A 54 1.22 5.97 -4.06
N GLU A 55 2.35 6.07 -3.36
CA GLU A 55 3.70 5.79 -3.86
C GLU A 55 4.39 4.77 -2.96
N ILE A 56 5.14 3.85 -3.55
CA ILE A 56 5.98 2.91 -2.80
C ILE A 56 7.28 3.63 -2.45
N GLU A 57 7.53 3.87 -1.16
CA GLU A 57 8.77 4.46 -0.67
C GLU A 57 9.84 3.40 -0.44
N HIS A 58 9.46 2.22 0.06
CA HIS A 58 10.39 1.13 0.37
C HIS A 58 9.72 -0.24 0.29
N ILE A 59 10.50 -1.25 -0.12
CA ILE A 59 10.12 -2.67 -0.08
C ILE A 59 11.21 -3.40 0.70
N GLU A 60 10.84 -4.03 1.80
CA GLU A 60 11.76 -4.79 2.66
C GLU A 60 11.38 -6.26 2.71
N ARG A 61 12.35 -7.14 2.43
CA ARG A 61 12.23 -8.58 2.68
C ARG A 61 12.72 -8.89 4.09
N VAL A 62 11.81 -8.85 5.05
CA VAL A 62 12.12 -8.99 6.49
C VAL A 62 12.78 -10.34 6.80
N LYS A 63 12.15 -11.44 6.39
CA LYS A 63 12.66 -12.81 6.59
C LYS A 63 11.90 -13.84 5.75
N PRO A 64 12.51 -15.00 5.47
CA PRO A 64 11.75 -16.15 4.96
C PRO A 64 10.78 -16.66 6.05
N TYR A 65 9.59 -17.06 5.62
CA TYR A 65 8.59 -17.76 6.46
C TYR A 65 8.51 -19.26 6.14
N GLY A 66 9.02 -19.69 4.98
CA GLY A 66 9.04 -21.09 4.56
C GLY A 66 9.52 -21.22 3.11
N PRO A 67 9.50 -22.44 2.53
CA PRO A 67 9.85 -22.63 1.13
C PRO A 67 8.99 -21.75 0.23
N HIS A 68 9.65 -20.84 -0.51
CA HIS A 68 9.01 -19.85 -1.39
C HIS A 68 8.05 -18.88 -0.70
N LEU A 69 8.10 -18.76 0.62
CA LEU A 69 7.28 -17.81 1.38
C LEU A 69 8.19 -16.78 2.04
N ASP A 70 8.00 -15.52 1.65
CA ASP A 70 8.71 -14.40 2.25
C ASP A 70 7.75 -13.49 3.01
N HIS A 71 8.17 -13.00 4.17
CA HIS A 71 7.50 -11.89 4.83
C HIS A 71 8.07 -10.59 4.30
N LEU A 72 7.22 -9.84 3.62
CA LEU A 72 7.53 -8.53 3.09
C LEU A 72 6.88 -7.43 3.93
N VAL A 73 7.52 -6.29 3.84
CA VAL A 73 6.99 -4.99 4.24
C VAL A 73 7.02 -4.10 3.01
N VAL A 74 5.94 -3.35 2.81
CA VAL A 74 5.93 -2.20 1.88
C VAL A 74 5.57 -0.94 2.65
N ASP A 75 6.38 0.08 2.50
CA ASP A 75 6.10 1.44 2.99
C ASP A 75 5.46 2.24 1.87
N LEU A 76 4.26 2.76 2.14
CA LEU A 76 3.48 3.55 1.20
C LEU A 76 3.31 4.98 1.72
N LEU A 77 3.58 5.97 0.86
CA LEU A 77 3.18 7.36 1.08
C LEU A 77 1.87 7.62 0.33
N LEU A 78 0.84 8.01 1.08
CA LEU A 78 -0.42 8.49 0.55
C LEU A 78 -0.48 10.00 0.62
N THR A 79 -0.83 10.63 -0.49
CA THR A 79 -0.93 12.08 -0.61
C THR A 79 -2.27 12.44 -1.21
N LYS A 80 -2.97 13.39 -0.57
CA LYS A 80 -4.15 14.01 -1.18
C LYS A 80 -3.72 14.86 -2.37
N ILE A 81 -4.25 14.56 -3.56
CA ILE A 81 -4.08 15.40 -4.74
C ILE A 81 -5.04 16.58 -4.58
N SER A 82 -4.51 17.77 -4.35
CA SER A 82 -5.29 19.00 -4.49
C SER A 82 -5.56 19.24 -5.97
N SER A 83 -6.83 19.31 -6.36
CA SER A 83 -7.21 19.82 -7.67
C SER A 83 -6.72 21.27 -7.78
N SER A 84 -5.72 21.49 -8.63
CA SER A 84 -5.31 22.83 -9.04
C SER A 84 -6.55 23.55 -9.58
N SER A 85 -6.94 24.64 -8.92
CA SER A 85 -7.97 25.55 -9.41
C SER A 85 -7.47 26.37 -10.59
#